data_AF-A0A3C1LNU1-F1
#
_entry.id   AF-A0A3C1LNU1-F1
#
_cell.length_a   1.000
_cell.length_b   1.000
_cell.length_c   1.000
_cell.angle_alpha   90.00
_cell.angle_beta   90.00
_cell.angle_gamma   90.00
#
_symmetry.space_group_name_H-M   'P 1'
#
loop_
_entity.id
_entity.type
_entity.pdbx_description
1 polymer ?
#
loop_
_entity_poly.entity_id
_entity_poly.type
_entity_poly.pdbx_seq_one_letter_code
_entity_poly.pdbx_strand_id
1 'polypeptide(L)'
;MEAQTAGGYTLENHYNDPNTLTAIATGEWDLVILQEQSSRPQTDSDLFYQYAARLNTAINQAGALTGFYMTWAWRNNPEMHEPIRDAYYYIGAYLDALVLPAGVAFHNAHQDTLSFSLYADDNYHPSIYGTYLVACTMLAGIWNINPIGNSYHPPEISPAQALLLQTIAWDTVQGECHKARQKYSLSPLPQPLEVLPFQIMPQDEVAA
;
A
#
# COMPACT_ATOMS: atom_id res chain seq x y z
N MET A 1 5.97 -8.97 13.88
CA MET A 1 5.29 -7.86 13.18
C MET A 1 5.15 -6.74 14.18
N GLU A 2 5.72 -5.57 13.87
CA GLU A 2 5.54 -4.35 14.64
C GLU A 2 4.84 -3.30 13.77
N ALA A 3 4.33 -2.24 14.39
CA ALA A 3 3.61 -1.19 13.69
C ALA A 3 3.96 0.18 14.31
N GLN A 4 4.29 1.14 13.45
CA GLN A 4 4.35 2.57 13.78
C GLN A 4 3.15 3.22 13.09
N THR A 5 2.07 3.45 13.83
CA THR A 5 0.79 3.90 13.25
C THR A 5 0.16 4.96 14.12
N ALA A 6 -0.32 6.04 13.50
CA ALA A 6 -1.16 7.03 14.14
C ALA A 6 -2.27 7.48 13.18
N GLY A 7 -3.46 7.77 13.72
CA GLY A 7 -4.62 8.15 12.92
C GLY A 7 -4.33 9.39 12.07
N GLY A 8 -4.57 9.30 10.76
CA GLY A 8 -4.36 10.40 9.81
C GLY A 8 -2.90 10.73 9.50
N TYR A 9 -1.93 9.95 9.97
CA TYR A 9 -0.52 10.17 9.62
C TYR A 9 -0.28 10.01 8.12
N THR A 10 0.51 10.94 7.59
CA THR A 10 1.01 10.88 6.22
C THR A 10 2.42 10.27 6.19
N LEU A 11 2.91 9.85 5.01
CA LEU A 11 4.29 9.41 4.87
C LEU A 11 5.30 10.53 5.21
N GLU A 12 4.91 11.78 5.02
CA GLU A 12 5.69 12.94 5.47
C GLU A 12 5.81 13.01 6.99
N ASN A 13 4.74 12.73 7.72
CA ASN A 13 4.80 12.68 9.18
C ASN A 13 5.74 11.56 9.63
N HIS A 14 5.65 10.38 9.02
CA HIS A 14 6.55 9.26 9.30
C HIS A 14 8.01 9.56 8.98
N TYR A 15 8.29 10.21 7.85
CA TYR A 15 9.66 10.59 7.51
C TYR A 15 10.26 11.61 8.48
N ASN A 16 9.43 12.49 9.05
CA ASN A 16 9.88 13.49 10.02
C ASN A 16 9.81 13.02 11.48
N ASP A 17 9.36 11.78 11.73
CA ASP A 17 9.27 11.20 13.07
C ASP A 17 10.54 10.37 13.39
N PRO A 18 11.36 10.79 14.36
CA PRO A 18 12.56 10.06 14.74
C PRO A 18 12.30 8.63 15.20
N ASN A 19 11.13 8.34 15.78
CA ASN A 19 10.78 6.99 16.22
C ASN A 19 10.57 6.06 15.03
N THR A 20 9.87 6.55 13.99
CA THR A 20 9.68 5.81 12.74
C THR A 20 11.04 5.54 12.07
N LEU A 21 11.91 6.55 11.94
CA LEU A 21 13.22 6.36 11.32
C LEU A 21 14.14 5.43 12.13
N THR A 22 14.09 5.52 13.46
CA THR A 22 14.85 4.61 14.34
C THR A 22 14.34 3.18 14.19
N ALA A 23 13.03 2.97 14.20
CA ALA A 23 12.43 1.65 14.01
C ALA A 23 12.84 1.02 12.67
N ILE A 24 12.86 1.81 11.58
CA ILE A 24 13.37 1.36 10.27
C ILE A 24 14.84 0.95 10.37
N ALA A 25 15.68 1.80 10.96
CA ALA A 25 17.13 1.61 10.98
C ALA A 25 17.60 0.43 11.84
N THR A 26 16.87 0.10 12.92
CA THR A 26 17.35 -0.87 13.92
C THR A 26 16.52 -2.15 14.01
N GLY A 27 15.38 -2.23 13.32
CA GLY A 27 14.44 -3.35 13.50
C GLY A 27 14.78 -4.62 12.72
N GLU A 28 15.90 -4.66 11.98
CA GLU A 28 16.36 -5.82 11.19
C GLU A 28 15.25 -6.41 10.30
N TRP A 29 14.49 -5.53 9.64
CA TRP A 29 13.33 -5.92 8.84
C TRP A 29 13.72 -6.57 7.52
N ASP A 30 13.01 -7.63 7.12
CA ASP A 30 13.05 -8.12 5.74
C ASP A 30 12.22 -7.22 4.81
N LEU A 31 11.09 -6.71 5.30
CA LEU A 31 10.10 -5.93 4.55
C LEU A 31 9.48 -4.85 5.44
N VAL A 32 9.49 -3.62 4.97
CA VAL A 32 8.76 -2.49 5.57
C VAL A 32 7.62 -2.08 4.64
N ILE A 33 6.39 -2.12 5.14
CA ILE A 33 5.18 -1.81 4.38
C ILE A 33 4.73 -0.37 4.70
N LEU A 34 4.72 0.48 3.69
CA LEU A 34 4.31 1.88 3.77
C LEU A 34 2.83 2.02 3.39
N GLN A 35 2.09 2.77 4.20
CA GLN A 35 0.71 3.17 3.90
C GLN A 35 0.64 4.70 3.97
N GLU A 36 0.22 5.34 2.89
CA GLU A 36 -0.07 6.77 2.92
C GLU A 36 -1.44 7.03 3.58
N GLN A 37 -1.68 8.26 4.03
CA GLN A 37 -3.00 8.71 4.47
C GLN A 37 -4.03 8.46 3.36
N SER A 38 -5.21 7.96 3.73
CA SER A 38 -6.14 7.30 2.80
C SER A 38 -6.65 8.13 1.61
N SER A 39 -6.58 9.46 1.68
CA SER A 39 -6.96 10.37 0.57
C SER A 39 -5.77 11.02 -0.14
N ARG A 40 -4.60 11.11 0.50
CA ARG A 40 -3.44 11.86 -0.01
C ARG A 40 -2.93 11.35 -1.37
N PRO A 41 -2.98 10.05 -1.73
CA PRO A 41 -2.63 9.60 -3.07
C PRO A 41 -3.50 10.24 -4.17
N GLN A 42 -4.73 10.65 -3.86
CA GLN A 42 -5.59 11.40 -4.78
C GLN A 42 -5.42 12.91 -4.64
N THR A 43 -5.40 13.43 -3.40
CA THR A 43 -5.47 14.87 -3.18
C THR A 43 -4.11 15.56 -3.37
N ASP A 44 -3.01 14.84 -3.15
CA ASP A 44 -1.65 15.35 -3.26
C ASP A 44 -0.66 14.19 -3.52
N SER A 45 -0.70 13.67 -4.75
CA SER A 45 0.13 12.54 -5.18
C SER A 45 1.62 12.88 -5.22
N ASP A 46 1.99 14.13 -5.51
CA ASP A 46 3.38 14.58 -5.53
C ASP A 46 4.02 14.43 -4.15
N LEU A 47 3.31 14.85 -3.09
CA LEU A 47 3.77 14.64 -1.72
C LEU A 47 3.81 13.16 -1.34
N PHE A 48 2.83 12.35 -1.78
CA PHE A 48 2.90 10.89 -1.57
C PHE A 48 4.18 10.32 -2.19
N TYR A 49 4.47 10.63 -3.45
CA TYR A 49 5.65 10.12 -4.17
C TYR A 49 6.96 10.59 -3.54
N GLN A 50 7.05 11.86 -3.17
CA GLN A 50 8.24 12.44 -2.56
C GLN A 50 8.62 11.69 -1.28
N TYR A 51 7.67 11.49 -0.36
CA TYR A 51 7.96 10.89 0.93
C TYR A 51 8.03 9.37 0.87
N ALA A 52 7.32 8.72 -0.06
CA ALA A 52 7.53 7.32 -0.39
C ALA A 52 8.98 7.06 -0.84
N ALA A 53 9.53 7.88 -1.75
CA ALA A 53 10.90 7.72 -2.23
C ALA A 53 11.96 7.95 -1.13
N ARG A 54 11.71 8.91 -0.24
CA ARG A 54 12.58 9.19 0.91
C ARG A 54 12.58 8.03 1.92
N LEU A 55 11.42 7.52 2.28
CA LEU A 55 11.31 6.36 3.17
C LEU A 55 11.90 5.11 2.54
N ASN A 56 11.65 4.87 1.25
CA ASN A 56 12.28 3.76 0.50
C ASN A 56 13.81 3.82 0.56
N THR A 57 14.40 5.02 0.46
CA THR A 57 15.85 5.20 0.60
C THR A 57 16.33 4.77 1.99
N ALA A 58 15.64 5.19 3.06
CA ALA A 58 15.99 4.81 4.43
C ALA A 58 15.83 3.30 4.67
N ILE A 59 14.75 2.70 4.15
CA ILE A 59 14.47 1.26 4.24
C ILE A 59 15.57 0.44 3.54
N ASN A 60 15.93 0.82 2.30
CA ASN A 60 16.97 0.13 1.55
C ASN A 60 18.35 0.26 2.20
N GLN A 61 18.66 1.42 2.81
CA GLN A 61 19.90 1.61 3.57
C GLN A 61 19.98 0.72 4.82
N ALA A 62 18.84 0.37 5.41
CA ALA A 62 18.74 -0.58 6.51
C ALA A 62 18.77 -2.05 6.03
N GLY A 63 18.83 -2.29 4.71
CA GLY A 63 18.88 -3.64 4.12
C GLY A 63 17.52 -4.32 3.94
N ALA A 64 16.41 -3.60 4.16
CA ALA A 64 15.06 -4.11 4.04
C ALA A 64 14.47 -3.84 2.64
N LEU A 65 13.45 -4.60 2.26
CA LEU A 65 12.61 -4.32 1.09
C LEU A 65 11.50 -3.32 1.42
N THR A 66 11.09 -2.52 0.44
CA THR A 66 9.90 -1.67 0.55
C THR A 66 8.68 -2.35 -0.06
N GLY A 67 7.55 -2.29 0.65
CA GLY A 67 6.23 -2.59 0.13
C GLY A 67 5.24 -1.45 0.37
N PHE A 68 4.14 -1.44 -0.37
CA PHE A 68 3.07 -0.46 -0.23
C PHE A 68 1.74 -1.13 0.07
N TYR A 69 1.05 -0.63 1.08
CA TYR A 69 -0.33 -0.98 1.38
C TYR A 69 -1.26 -0.01 0.67
N MET A 70 -1.78 -0.43 -0.49
CA MET A 70 -2.78 0.34 -1.23
C MET A 70 -4.12 0.31 -0.50
N THR A 71 -4.53 1.44 0.05
CA THR A 71 -5.83 1.63 0.72
C THR A 71 -7.00 1.72 -0.28
N TRP A 72 -8.23 1.67 0.22
CA TRP A 72 -9.46 1.68 -0.57
C TRP A 72 -10.10 3.07 -0.67
N ALA A 73 -10.97 3.22 -1.68
CA ALA A 73 -11.89 4.34 -1.78
C ALA A 73 -12.89 4.33 -0.63
N TRP A 74 -13.24 5.51 -0.10
CA TRP A 74 -14.29 5.64 0.91
C TRP A 74 -15.64 5.20 0.33
N ARG A 75 -16.51 4.63 1.17
CA ARG A 75 -17.80 4.10 0.68
C ARG A 75 -18.67 5.18 0.05
N ASN A 76 -18.64 6.38 0.61
CA ASN A 76 -19.39 7.55 0.13
C ASN A 76 -18.65 8.34 -0.96
N ASN A 77 -17.44 7.93 -1.36
CA ASN A 77 -16.67 8.55 -2.43
C ASN A 77 -15.96 7.47 -3.28
N PRO A 78 -16.72 6.65 -4.03
CA PRO A 78 -16.15 5.54 -4.80
C PRO A 78 -15.22 6.02 -5.94
N GLU A 79 -15.35 7.26 -6.40
CA GLU A 79 -14.48 7.85 -7.43
C GLU A 79 -13.01 7.96 -7.00
N MET A 80 -12.72 7.84 -5.69
CA MET A 80 -11.35 7.79 -5.18
C MET A 80 -10.57 6.54 -5.64
N HIS A 81 -11.27 5.51 -6.13
CA HIS A 81 -10.63 4.22 -6.45
C HIS A 81 -9.53 4.36 -7.51
N GLU A 82 -9.87 4.94 -8.67
CA GLU A 82 -8.95 5.04 -9.80
C GLU A 82 -7.71 5.88 -9.45
N PRO A 83 -7.83 7.11 -8.90
CA PRO A 83 -6.66 7.91 -8.53
C PRO A 83 -5.76 7.24 -7.48
N ILE A 84 -6.34 6.62 -6.44
CA ILE A 84 -5.55 5.93 -5.41
C ILE A 84 -4.82 4.74 -6.01
N ARG A 85 -5.52 3.90 -6.78
CA ARG A 85 -4.92 2.73 -7.43
C ARG A 85 -3.75 3.14 -8.31
N ASP A 86 -3.95 4.13 -9.17
CA ASP A 86 -2.95 4.56 -10.14
C ASP A 86 -1.73 5.19 -9.46
N ALA A 87 -1.94 5.96 -8.40
CA ALA A 87 -0.84 6.54 -7.62
C ALA A 87 0.03 5.45 -6.96
N TYR A 88 -0.59 4.46 -6.33
CA TYR A 88 0.15 3.35 -5.71
C TYR A 88 0.90 2.49 -6.74
N TYR A 89 0.29 2.22 -7.91
CA TYR A 89 0.99 1.49 -8.97
C TYR A 89 2.11 2.28 -9.62
N TYR A 90 1.92 3.60 -9.79
CA TYR A 90 2.98 4.46 -10.28
C TYR A 90 4.20 4.40 -9.36
N ILE A 91 4.03 4.67 -8.06
CA ILE A 91 5.17 4.73 -7.14
C ILE A 91 5.79 3.34 -6.89
N GLY A 92 4.96 2.28 -6.85
CA GLY A 92 5.45 0.91 -6.74
C GLY A 92 6.32 0.52 -7.94
N ALA A 93 5.89 0.85 -9.16
CA ALA A 93 6.69 0.64 -10.36
C ALA A 93 7.96 1.51 -10.38
N TYR A 94 7.86 2.78 -9.98
CA TYR A 94 8.97 3.71 -9.98
C TYR A 94 10.10 3.30 -9.02
N LEU A 95 9.75 2.72 -7.86
CA LEU A 95 10.70 2.31 -6.82
C LEU A 95 11.07 0.81 -6.88
N ASP A 96 10.53 0.06 -7.86
CA ASP A 96 10.62 -1.41 -7.92
C ASP A 96 10.18 -2.08 -6.59
N ALA A 97 9.06 -1.62 -6.05
CA ALA A 97 8.53 -2.01 -4.75
C ALA A 97 7.22 -2.80 -4.87
N LEU A 98 7.00 -3.69 -3.91
CA LEU A 98 5.77 -4.49 -3.84
C LEU A 98 4.55 -3.58 -3.60
N VAL A 99 3.43 -3.84 -4.28
CA VAL A 99 2.16 -3.17 -4.01
C VAL A 99 1.11 -4.21 -3.60
N LEU A 100 0.57 -4.05 -2.40
CA LEU A 100 -0.42 -4.92 -1.78
C LEU A 100 -1.82 -4.34 -2.04
N PRO A 101 -2.60 -4.91 -2.98
CA PRO A 101 -3.70 -4.21 -3.66
C PRO A 101 -5.02 -4.31 -2.89
N ALA A 102 -5.03 -3.99 -1.59
CA ALA A 102 -6.24 -4.06 -0.76
C ALA A 102 -7.35 -3.12 -1.27
N GLY A 103 -7.00 -1.94 -1.80
CA GLY A 103 -7.95 -1.04 -2.46
C GLY A 103 -8.65 -1.64 -3.68
N VAL A 104 -7.93 -2.45 -4.46
CA VAL A 104 -8.50 -3.20 -5.59
C VAL A 104 -9.37 -4.35 -5.08
N ALA A 105 -8.97 -5.04 -4.02
CA ALA A 105 -9.77 -6.10 -3.43
C ALA A 105 -11.12 -5.57 -2.90
N PHE A 106 -11.13 -4.40 -2.25
CA PHE A 106 -12.36 -3.72 -1.83
C PHE A 106 -13.27 -3.39 -3.01
N HIS A 107 -12.69 -2.90 -4.11
CA HIS A 107 -13.43 -2.59 -5.33
C HIS A 107 -14.03 -3.85 -5.98
N ASN A 108 -13.23 -4.91 -6.13
CA ASN A 108 -13.63 -6.19 -6.72
C ASN A 108 -14.69 -6.93 -5.89
N ALA A 109 -14.80 -6.63 -4.60
CA ALA A 109 -15.81 -7.24 -3.75
C ALA A 109 -17.25 -6.79 -4.08
N HIS A 110 -17.42 -5.74 -4.91
CA HIS A 110 -18.73 -5.22 -5.34
C HIS A 110 -19.74 -5.10 -4.19
N GLN A 111 -19.52 -4.15 -3.28
CA GLN A 111 -20.23 -4.03 -1.98
C GLN A 111 -21.75 -4.25 -2.05
N ASP A 112 -22.42 -3.73 -3.07
CA ASP A 112 -23.89 -3.81 -3.21
C ASP A 112 -24.40 -5.25 -3.42
N THR A 113 -23.51 -6.19 -3.69
CA THR A 113 -23.81 -7.62 -3.87
C THR A 113 -23.62 -8.44 -2.59
N LEU A 114 -23.01 -7.87 -1.56
CA LEU A 114 -22.70 -8.54 -0.31
C LEU A 114 -23.86 -8.40 0.68
N SER A 115 -24.11 -9.45 1.47
CA SER A 115 -25.05 -9.40 2.60
C SER A 115 -24.45 -8.75 3.86
N PHE A 116 -23.22 -8.27 3.77
CA PHE A 116 -22.44 -7.65 4.84
C PHE A 116 -21.59 -6.49 4.28
N SER A 117 -21.20 -5.55 5.13
CA SER A 117 -20.41 -4.38 4.74
C SER A 117 -18.92 -4.63 4.98
N LEU A 118 -18.05 -4.26 4.03
CA LEU A 118 -16.60 -4.17 4.29
C LEU A 118 -16.20 -2.91 5.05
N TYR A 119 -17.11 -1.94 5.17
CA TYR A 119 -16.90 -0.68 5.88
C TYR A 119 -17.55 -0.70 7.26
N ALA A 120 -16.90 -0.06 8.22
CA ALA A 120 -17.52 0.34 9.47
C ALA A 120 -18.58 1.44 9.25
N ASP A 121 -19.29 1.80 10.31
CA ASP A 121 -20.40 2.77 10.26
C ASP A 121 -19.97 4.17 9.83
N ASP A 122 -18.68 4.49 9.97
CA ASP A 122 -18.11 5.77 9.54
C ASP A 122 -17.88 5.88 8.03
N ASN A 123 -18.05 4.80 7.26
CA ASN A 123 -17.87 4.74 5.80
C ASN A 123 -16.42 4.91 5.32
N TYR A 124 -15.45 4.95 6.23
CA TYR A 124 -14.03 5.15 5.92
C TYR A 124 -13.19 3.95 6.33
N HIS A 125 -13.35 3.51 7.57
CA HIS A 125 -12.57 2.42 8.17
C HIS A 125 -13.13 1.06 7.78
N PRO A 126 -12.31 -0.01 7.80
CA PRO A 126 -12.79 -1.33 7.46
C PRO A 126 -13.61 -1.90 8.62
N SER A 127 -14.67 -2.65 8.30
CA SER A 127 -15.31 -3.54 9.26
C SER A 127 -14.42 -4.75 9.56
N ILE A 128 -14.90 -5.70 10.36
CA ILE A 128 -14.21 -6.99 10.54
C ILE A 128 -14.07 -7.75 9.20
N TYR A 129 -15.06 -7.64 8.31
CA TYR A 129 -15.03 -8.27 6.99
C TYR A 129 -13.99 -7.61 6.07
N GLY A 130 -13.96 -6.27 6.06
CA GLY A 130 -12.93 -5.52 5.33
C GLY A 130 -11.53 -5.83 5.85
N THR A 131 -11.36 -5.85 7.17
CA THR A 131 -10.09 -6.20 7.83
C THR A 131 -9.64 -7.61 7.44
N TYR A 132 -10.54 -8.58 7.43
CA TYR A 132 -10.20 -9.95 7.02
C TYR A 132 -9.84 -10.04 5.53
N LEU A 133 -10.53 -9.30 4.65
CA LEU A 133 -10.17 -9.22 3.23
C LEU A 133 -8.76 -8.65 3.04
N VAL A 134 -8.40 -7.59 3.76
CA VAL A 134 -7.03 -7.04 3.76
C VAL A 134 -6.06 -8.11 4.20
N ALA A 135 -6.29 -8.79 5.33
CA ALA A 135 -5.40 -9.81 5.84
C ALA A 135 -5.15 -10.94 4.82
N CYS A 136 -6.19 -11.41 4.14
CA CYS A 136 -6.06 -12.39 3.06
C CYS A 136 -5.27 -11.84 1.86
N THR A 137 -5.48 -10.57 1.51
CA THR A 137 -4.76 -9.89 0.41
C THR A 137 -3.27 -9.75 0.74
N MET A 138 -2.93 -9.41 1.99
CA MET A 138 -1.56 -9.34 2.49
C MET A 138 -0.90 -10.73 2.48
N LEU A 139 -1.62 -11.76 2.93
CA LEU A 139 -1.12 -13.14 2.92
C LEU A 139 -0.74 -13.60 1.50
N ALA A 140 -1.62 -13.35 0.55
CA ALA A 140 -1.40 -13.65 -0.86
C ALA A 140 -0.29 -12.78 -1.48
N GLY A 141 -0.25 -11.48 -1.17
CA GLY A 141 0.70 -10.55 -1.78
C GLY A 141 2.13 -10.69 -1.27
N ILE A 142 2.33 -10.88 0.04
CA ILE A 142 3.66 -10.94 0.66
C ILE A 142 4.28 -12.33 0.48
N TRP A 143 3.53 -13.39 0.75
CA TRP A 143 4.06 -14.75 0.79
C TRP A 143 3.64 -15.62 -0.40
N ASN A 144 2.80 -15.10 -1.31
CA ASN A 144 2.20 -15.89 -2.39
C ASN A 144 1.49 -17.16 -1.87
N ILE A 145 0.91 -17.07 -0.65
CA ILE A 145 0.13 -18.14 -0.04
C ILE A 145 -1.32 -17.95 -0.43
N ASN A 146 -1.93 -19.00 -0.99
CA ASN A 146 -3.34 -18.99 -1.32
C ASN A 146 -4.18 -19.00 -0.02
N PRO A 147 -4.99 -17.96 0.26
CA PRO A 147 -5.81 -17.90 1.46
C PRO A 147 -7.07 -18.78 1.38
N ILE A 148 -7.46 -19.28 0.20
CA ILE A 148 -8.68 -20.07 -0.01
C ILE A 148 -8.61 -21.37 0.80
N GLY A 149 -9.60 -21.57 1.67
CA GLY A 149 -9.67 -22.72 2.55
C GLY A 149 -8.83 -22.60 3.82
N ASN A 150 -8.25 -21.42 4.11
CA ASN A 150 -7.61 -21.17 5.39
C ASN A 150 -8.63 -21.36 6.53
N SER A 151 -8.28 -22.20 7.51
CA SER A 151 -9.17 -22.57 8.61
C SER A 151 -9.41 -21.42 9.60
N TYR A 152 -8.53 -20.43 9.63
CA TYR A 152 -8.70 -19.25 10.46
C TYR A 152 -9.60 -18.22 9.77
N HIS A 153 -10.65 -17.81 10.47
CA HIS A 153 -11.41 -16.59 10.22
C HIS A 153 -11.89 -16.02 11.57
N PRO A 154 -12.13 -14.71 11.67
CA PRO A 154 -12.74 -14.11 12.85
C PRO A 154 -14.06 -14.81 13.22
N PRO A 155 -14.38 -15.00 14.52
CA PRO A 155 -15.62 -15.63 14.97
C PRO A 155 -16.90 -14.98 14.42
N GLU A 156 -16.85 -13.69 14.10
CA GLU A 156 -17.95 -12.90 13.54
C GLU A 156 -18.23 -13.19 12.06
N ILE A 157 -17.29 -13.83 11.37
CA ILE A 157 -17.38 -14.15 9.94
C ILE A 157 -17.77 -15.62 9.81
N SER A 158 -18.85 -15.93 9.09
CA SER A 158 -19.22 -17.32 8.81
C SER A 158 -18.23 -17.97 7.82
N PRO A 159 -18.11 -19.31 7.80
CA PRO A 159 -17.23 -20.00 6.85
C PRO A 159 -17.49 -19.66 5.38
N ALA A 160 -18.76 -19.44 5.00
CA ALA A 160 -19.12 -19.06 3.63
C ALA A 160 -18.66 -17.63 3.28
N GLN A 161 -18.79 -16.68 4.21
CA GLN A 161 -18.29 -15.32 4.04
C GLN A 161 -16.75 -15.32 4.00
N ALA A 162 -16.10 -16.11 4.86
CA ALA A 162 -14.65 -16.26 4.86
C ALA A 162 -14.14 -16.79 3.51
N LEU A 163 -14.75 -17.87 2.99
CA LEU A 163 -14.40 -18.43 1.69
C LEU A 163 -14.54 -17.41 0.54
N LEU A 164 -15.61 -16.61 0.56
CA LEU A 164 -15.82 -15.54 -0.42
C LEU A 164 -14.70 -14.48 -0.33
N LEU A 165 -14.40 -13.98 0.86
CA LEU A 165 -13.36 -12.96 1.08
C LEU A 165 -11.96 -13.47 0.70
N GLN A 166 -11.65 -14.72 1.05
CA GLN A 166 -10.41 -15.38 0.66
C GLN A 166 -10.28 -15.47 -0.87
N THR A 167 -11.37 -15.84 -1.56
CA THR A 167 -11.40 -15.96 -3.03
C THR A 167 -11.19 -14.60 -3.69
N ILE A 168 -11.89 -13.56 -3.23
CA ILE A 168 -11.72 -12.18 -3.74
C ILE A 168 -10.27 -11.72 -3.58
N ALA A 169 -9.66 -11.95 -2.41
CA ALA A 169 -8.27 -11.59 -2.15
C ALA A 169 -7.31 -12.31 -3.10
N TRP A 170 -7.44 -13.63 -3.24
CA TRP A 170 -6.60 -14.44 -4.11
C TRP A 170 -6.69 -14.01 -5.57
N ASP A 171 -7.90 -13.93 -6.11
CA ASP A 171 -8.15 -13.59 -7.51
C ASP A 171 -7.65 -12.17 -7.82
N THR A 172 -7.83 -11.24 -6.88
CA THR A 172 -7.29 -9.88 -7.00
C THR A 172 -5.77 -9.90 -7.13
N VAL A 173 -5.06 -10.54 -6.19
CA VAL A 173 -3.59 -10.56 -6.22
C VAL A 173 -3.07 -11.25 -7.49
N GLN A 174 -3.64 -12.39 -7.88
CA GLN A 174 -3.23 -13.09 -9.09
C GLN A 174 -3.51 -12.26 -10.36
N GLY A 175 -4.63 -11.56 -10.42
CA GLY A 175 -5.00 -10.68 -11.51
C GLY A 175 -4.03 -9.51 -11.67
N GLU A 176 -3.66 -8.85 -10.57
CA GLU A 176 -2.73 -7.71 -10.59
C GLU A 176 -1.29 -8.15 -10.91
N CYS A 177 -0.83 -9.30 -10.39
CA CYS A 177 0.45 -9.89 -10.79
C CYS A 177 0.51 -10.21 -12.29
N HIS A 178 -0.59 -10.71 -12.87
CA HIS A 178 -0.67 -11.00 -14.30
C HIS A 178 -0.57 -9.73 -15.16
N LYS A 179 -1.31 -8.66 -14.79
CA LYS A 179 -1.25 -7.36 -15.48
C LYS A 179 0.15 -6.75 -15.44
N ALA A 180 0.81 -6.80 -14.29
CA ALA A 180 2.20 -6.33 -14.15
C ALA A 180 3.13 -7.07 -15.11
N ARG A 181 3.07 -8.42 -15.14
CA ARG A 181 3.89 -9.24 -16.04
C ARG A 181 3.63 -8.91 -17.52
N GLN A 182 2.38 -8.75 -17.94
CA GLN A 182 2.08 -8.40 -19.34
C GLN A 182 2.60 -7.02 -19.75
N LYS A 183 2.45 -6.00 -18.89
CA LYS A 183 2.90 -4.63 -19.16
C LYS A 183 4.42 -4.53 -19.33
N TYR A 184 5.20 -5.34 -18.60
CA TYR A 184 6.68 -5.35 -18.66
C TYR A 184 7.26 -6.46 -19.55
N SER A 185 6.44 -7.31 -20.16
CA SER A 185 6.89 -8.32 -21.14
C SER A 185 7.05 -7.75 -22.57
N LEU A 186 6.69 -6.48 -22.81
CA LEU A 186 6.70 -5.87 -24.14
C LEU A 186 7.51 -4.57 -24.27
N SER A 187 8.01 -3.99 -23.17
CA SER A 187 8.87 -2.80 -23.21
C SER A 187 9.90 -2.86 -22.09
N PRO A 188 11.17 -2.48 -22.33
CA PRO A 188 12.09 -2.23 -21.25
C PRO A 188 11.53 -1.14 -20.33
N LEU A 189 11.80 -1.27 -19.02
CA LEU A 189 11.51 -0.23 -18.04
C LEU A 189 12.03 1.13 -18.57
N PRO A 190 11.28 2.23 -18.38
CA PRO A 190 11.88 3.55 -18.52
C PRO A 190 13.16 3.56 -17.69
N GLN A 191 14.27 3.96 -18.29
CA GLN A 191 15.48 4.22 -17.51
C GLN A 191 15.08 5.15 -16.35
N PRO A 192 15.61 4.94 -15.13
CA PRO A 192 15.41 5.89 -14.05
C PRO A 192 15.69 7.28 -14.61
N LEU A 193 14.77 8.23 -14.40
CA LEU A 193 15.12 9.64 -14.59
C LEU A 193 16.42 9.84 -13.83
N GLU A 194 17.47 10.30 -14.52
CA GLU A 194 18.75 10.61 -13.89
C GLU A 194 18.43 11.34 -12.60
N VAL A 195 18.82 10.73 -11.47
CA VAL A 195 18.84 11.41 -10.19
C VAL A 195 19.77 12.58 -10.43
N LEU A 196 19.21 13.76 -10.70
CA LEU A 196 20.00 14.97 -10.84
C LEU A 196 20.87 15.03 -9.58
N PRO A 197 22.20 15.04 -9.72
CA PRO A 197 23.06 15.10 -8.56
C PRO A 197 22.61 16.30 -7.74
N PHE A 198 22.33 16.06 -6.47
CA PHE A 198 21.95 17.07 -5.51
C PHE A 198 22.99 18.19 -5.59
N GLN A 199 22.67 19.31 -6.24
CA GLN A 199 23.53 20.48 -6.20
C GLN A 199 23.43 21.03 -4.80
N ILE A 200 24.42 20.70 -3.98
CA ILE A 200 24.71 21.44 -2.76
C ILE A 200 24.97 22.87 -3.22
N MET A 201 24.01 23.77 -3.01
CA MET A 201 24.29 25.20 -3.14
C MET A 201 25.37 25.53 -2.11
N PRO A 202 26.52 26.09 -2.52
CA PRO A 202 27.52 26.57 -1.58
C PRO A 202 26.87 27.59 -0.63
N GLN A 203 26.98 27.36 0.67
CA GLN A 203 26.76 28.41 1.65
C GLN A 203 27.94 29.36 1.57
N ASP A 204 27.89 30.32 0.65
CA ASP A 204 28.70 31.55 0.68
C ASP A 204 28.21 32.48 -0.44
N GLU A 205 27.13 33.22 -0.18
CA GLU A 205 26.91 34.58 -0.69
C GLU A 205 25.63 35.18 -0.10
N VAL A 206 25.71 35.57 1.18
CA VAL A 206 24.92 36.69 1.72
C VAL A 206 25.87 37.58 2.51
N ALA A 207 26.68 38.34 1.79
CA ALA A 207 27.38 39.51 2.30
C ALA A 207 27.78 40.43 1.13
N ALA A 208 26.84 41.29 0.71
CA ALA A 208 27.11 42.61 0.13
C ALA A 208 25.83 43.46 0.19
#